data_AF-A0A2P8DA30-F1
#
_entry.id   AF-A0A2P8DA30-F1
#
_cell.length_a   1.000
_cell.length_b   1.000
_cell.length_c   1.000
_cell.angle_alpha   90.00
_cell.angle_beta   90.00
_cell.angle_gamma   90.00
#
_symmetry.space_group_name_H-M   'P 1'
#
loop_
_entity.id
_entity.type
_entity.pdbx_description
1 polymer ?
#
loop_
_entity_poly.entity_id
_entity_poly.type
_entity_poly.pdbx_seq_one_letter_code
_entity_poly.pdbx_strand_id
1 'polypeptide(L)'
;MKMKHVKAITAGLMIALGSILVSSCSKDDPQPAPERQLSPAETLASTAWETTNAKNNQGSNVPLSDANVANFVGFAYFKTNGTFTMYNLDNSPKMRGDWSVPPDGKTRTIVAKNAAGETLFTRVVEITVLTKTEFTYRIYPDNSNKSVYYDIVHTPTQHPEP
;
A
#
# COMPACT_ATOMS: atom_id res chain seq x y z
N MET A 1 41.06 22.72 -36.66
CA MET A 1 41.41 23.95 -37.40
C MET A 1 40.28 24.96 -37.24
N LYS A 2 40.59 26.11 -36.63
CA LYS A 2 39.86 27.41 -36.59
C LYS A 2 38.49 27.50 -35.88
N MET A 3 38.53 27.90 -34.60
CA MET A 3 37.60 28.92 -34.06
C MET A 3 38.01 30.29 -34.59
N LYS A 4 37.09 31.10 -35.13
CA LYS A 4 37.19 32.57 -35.14
C LYS A 4 35.80 33.23 -35.18
N HIS A 5 35.52 33.90 -34.06
CA HIS A 5 34.92 35.24 -33.88
C HIS A 5 33.60 35.65 -34.55
N VAL A 6 32.65 35.87 -33.63
CA VAL A 6 31.59 36.88 -33.59
C VAL A 6 31.90 38.19 -34.33
N LYS A 7 30.92 38.70 -35.07
CA LYS A 7 30.77 40.13 -35.42
C LYS A 7 29.30 40.54 -35.24
N ALA A 8 29.14 41.66 -34.53
CA ALA A 8 27.88 42.35 -34.28
C ALA A 8 27.53 43.34 -35.42
N ILE A 9 26.44 44.11 -35.19
CA ILE A 9 25.92 45.29 -35.93
C ILE A 9 24.86 44.85 -36.97
N THR A 10 23.59 45.27 -36.93
CA THR A 10 23.12 46.66 -37.10
C THR A 10 21.64 46.77 -36.70
N ALA A 11 21.26 47.92 -36.12
CA ALA A 11 19.88 48.35 -35.91
C ALA A 11 19.18 48.71 -37.24
N GLY A 12 17.87 48.44 -37.33
CA GLY A 12 17.02 48.85 -38.45
C GLY A 12 15.57 49.02 -37.99
N LEU A 13 15.11 50.26 -37.97
CA LEU A 13 13.80 50.78 -37.59
C LEU A 13 12.83 50.72 -38.79
N MET A 14 11.59 50.26 -38.60
CA MET A 14 10.31 50.80 -39.15
C MET A 14 9.19 49.75 -39.34
N ILE A 15 8.24 49.76 -38.39
CA ILE A 15 6.77 49.81 -38.51
C ILE A 15 6.11 49.19 -39.78
N ALA A 16 5.24 48.18 -39.58
CA ALA A 16 3.91 48.12 -40.22
C ALA A 16 3.00 47.10 -39.51
N LEU A 17 1.70 47.38 -39.60
CA LEU A 17 0.58 46.85 -38.84
C LEU A 17 0.32 45.35 -38.99
N GLY A 18 -0.23 44.73 -37.94
CA GLY A 18 -0.82 43.40 -37.99
C GLY A 18 -1.51 43.01 -36.69
N SER A 19 -2.64 43.66 -36.39
CA SER A 19 -3.53 43.24 -35.31
C SER A 19 -4.13 41.87 -35.63
N ILE A 20 -3.63 40.82 -34.98
CA ILE A 20 -4.35 39.55 -34.86
C ILE A 20 -4.64 39.33 -33.39
N LEU A 21 -5.86 39.70 -32.98
CA LEU A 21 -6.42 39.27 -31.72
C LEU A 21 -6.72 37.76 -31.83
N VAL A 22 -5.76 36.92 -31.49
CA VAL A 22 -6.10 35.55 -31.08
C VAL A 22 -6.73 35.65 -29.70
N SER A 23 -8.06 35.66 -29.66
CA SER A 23 -8.79 35.28 -28.45
C SER A 23 -8.46 33.81 -28.17
N SER A 24 -7.36 33.58 -27.47
CA SER A 24 -7.10 32.31 -26.81
C SER A 24 -7.99 32.26 -25.58
N CYS A 25 -9.27 31.93 -25.80
CA CYS A 25 -10.10 31.40 -24.75
C CYS A 25 -9.53 30.01 -24.42
N SER A 26 -8.50 29.98 -23.57
CA SER A 26 -8.13 28.74 -22.88
C SER A 26 -9.34 28.38 -22.03
N LYS A 27 -10.12 27.43 -22.55
CA LYS A 27 -11.00 26.64 -21.71
C LYS A 27 -10.06 25.85 -20.81
N ASP A 28 -9.80 26.41 -19.63
CA ASP A 28 -9.23 25.66 -18.53
C ASP A 28 -10.29 24.65 -18.12
N ASP A 29 -10.32 23.52 -18.81
CA ASP A 29 -11.02 22.33 -18.30
C ASP A 29 -10.43 22.05 -16.91
N PRO A 30 -11.25 21.90 -15.86
CA PRO A 30 -10.76 21.53 -14.55
C PRO A 30 -10.02 20.20 -14.67
N GLN A 31 -8.69 20.25 -14.67
CA GLN A 31 -7.87 19.05 -14.61
C GLN A 31 -8.28 18.30 -13.34
N PRO A 32 -8.62 17.00 -13.41
CA PRO A 32 -8.93 16.21 -12.23
C PRO A 32 -7.81 16.41 -11.21
N ALA A 33 -8.17 16.83 -10.00
CA ALA A 33 -7.20 16.98 -8.93
C ALA A 33 -6.42 15.66 -8.82
N PRO A 34 -5.07 15.69 -8.73
CA PRO A 34 -4.29 14.47 -8.63
C PRO A 34 -4.81 13.65 -7.45
N GLU A 35 -5.15 12.38 -7.71
CA GLU A 35 -5.58 11.47 -6.64
C GLU A 35 -4.53 11.47 -5.53
N ARG A 36 -4.96 11.71 -4.30
CA ARG A 36 -4.06 11.70 -3.15
C ARG A 36 -3.40 10.32 -3.06
N GLN A 37 -2.08 10.29 -3.21
CA GLN A 37 -1.31 9.08 -2.95
C GLN A 37 -1.36 8.76 -1.45
N LEU A 38 -1.89 7.60 -1.11
CA LEU A 38 -1.91 7.09 0.26
C LEU A 38 -0.50 6.64 0.65
N SER A 39 -0.11 6.90 1.90
CA SER A 39 1.03 6.21 2.51
C SER A 39 0.74 4.70 2.62
N PRO A 40 1.76 3.86 2.87
CA PRO A 40 1.56 2.43 3.12
C PRO A 40 0.58 2.16 4.28
N ALA A 41 0.71 2.88 5.39
CA ALA A 41 -0.22 2.74 6.52
C ALA A 41 -1.66 3.13 6.12
N GLU A 42 -1.83 4.26 5.44
CA GLU A 42 -3.16 4.68 4.98
C GLU A 42 -3.76 3.71 3.95
N THR A 43 -2.93 3.10 3.11
CA THR A 43 -3.37 2.06 2.16
C THR A 43 -3.89 0.83 2.92
N LEU A 44 -3.14 0.33 3.91
CA LEU A 44 -3.55 -0.81 4.71
C LEU A 44 -4.82 -0.54 5.53
N ALA A 45 -4.99 0.69 6.02
CA ALA A 45 -6.16 1.12 6.77
C ALA A 45 -7.37 1.54 5.91
N SER A 46 -7.25 1.53 4.58
CA SER A 46 -8.28 2.07 3.68
C SER A 46 -9.50 1.15 3.51
N THR A 47 -9.40 -0.11 3.93
CA THR A 47 -10.43 -1.13 3.75
C THR A 47 -10.30 -2.25 4.77
N ALA A 48 -11.35 -3.05 4.92
CA ALA A 48 -11.28 -4.33 5.61
C ALA A 48 -10.64 -5.37 4.70
N TRP A 49 -9.91 -6.31 5.28
CA TRP A 49 -9.16 -7.33 4.54
C TRP A 49 -9.67 -8.72 4.89
N GLU A 50 -9.82 -9.58 3.88
CA GLU A 50 -10.12 -11.00 4.03
C GLU A 50 -8.94 -11.81 3.49
N THR A 51 -8.49 -12.82 4.24
CA THR A 51 -7.53 -13.79 3.70
C THR A 51 -8.20 -14.65 2.63
N THR A 52 -7.81 -14.48 1.38
CA THR A 52 -8.43 -15.18 0.24
C THR A 52 -7.54 -16.22 -0.41
N ASN A 53 -6.23 -16.19 -0.15
CA ASN A 53 -5.31 -17.21 -0.64
C ASN A 53 -4.05 -17.30 0.23
N ALA A 54 -3.33 -18.42 0.10
CA ALA A 54 -1.97 -18.58 0.59
C ALA A 54 -1.12 -19.25 -0.47
N LYS A 55 0.14 -18.85 -0.61
CA LYS A 55 1.09 -19.44 -1.57
C LYS A 55 2.34 -19.91 -0.86
N ASN A 56 2.90 -21.04 -1.25
CA ASN A 56 4.20 -21.50 -0.76
C ASN A 56 5.36 -20.81 -1.51
N ASN A 57 6.59 -21.14 -1.13
CA ASN A 57 7.82 -20.63 -1.74
C ASN A 57 8.02 -20.94 -3.23
N GLN A 58 7.23 -21.86 -3.80
CA GLN A 58 7.20 -22.17 -5.23
C GLN A 58 6.08 -21.41 -5.98
N GLY A 59 5.35 -20.54 -5.28
CA GLY A 59 4.20 -19.81 -5.82
C GLY A 59 2.93 -20.65 -5.96
N SER A 60 2.94 -21.91 -5.50
CA SER A 60 1.77 -22.80 -5.56
C SER A 60 0.77 -22.46 -4.46
N ASN A 61 -0.52 -22.53 -4.77
CA ASN A 61 -1.58 -22.31 -3.79
C ASN A 61 -1.53 -23.37 -2.68
N VAL A 62 -1.78 -22.92 -1.46
CA VAL A 62 -1.88 -23.75 -0.25
C VAL A 62 -3.31 -23.62 0.27
N PRO A 63 -4.00 -24.73 0.58
CA PRO A 63 -5.32 -24.68 1.17
C PRO A 63 -5.31 -23.83 2.45
N LEU A 64 -6.32 -22.97 2.63
CA LEU A 64 -6.42 -22.14 3.84
C LEU A 64 -6.62 -22.95 5.13
N SER A 65 -6.99 -24.24 5.00
CA SER A 65 -7.06 -25.20 6.11
C SER A 65 -5.71 -25.86 6.46
N ASP A 66 -4.65 -25.63 5.68
CA ASP A 66 -3.32 -26.19 5.96
C ASP A 66 -2.77 -25.63 7.27
N ALA A 67 -2.21 -26.50 8.10
CA ALA A 67 -1.72 -26.17 9.44
C ALA A 67 -0.65 -25.06 9.44
N ASN A 68 0.09 -24.89 8.34
CA ASN A 68 1.11 -23.85 8.22
C ASN A 68 0.51 -22.44 8.05
N VAL A 69 -0.72 -22.33 7.56
CA VAL A 69 -1.35 -21.04 7.21
C VAL A 69 -2.68 -20.77 7.92
N ALA A 70 -3.37 -21.79 8.43
CA ALA A 70 -4.71 -21.68 9.01
C ALA A 70 -4.82 -20.64 10.14
N ASN A 71 -3.76 -20.50 10.94
CA ASN A 71 -3.72 -19.51 12.02
C ASN A 71 -3.71 -18.05 11.54
N PHE A 72 -3.46 -17.80 10.26
CA PHE A 72 -3.42 -16.46 9.65
C PHE A 72 -4.70 -16.10 8.91
N VAL A 73 -5.62 -17.06 8.75
CA VAL A 73 -6.87 -16.89 8.00
C VAL A 73 -7.88 -16.12 8.83
N GLY A 74 -8.52 -15.12 8.22
CA GLY A 74 -9.62 -14.39 8.84
C GLY A 74 -9.90 -13.04 8.20
N PHE A 75 -10.65 -12.24 8.92
CA PHE A 75 -10.88 -10.82 8.63
C PHE A 75 -9.92 -9.96 9.45
N ALA A 76 -9.41 -8.88 8.86
CA ALA A 76 -8.55 -7.91 9.52
C ALA A 76 -9.00 -6.48 9.26
N TYR A 77 -9.06 -5.70 10.34
CA TYR A 77 -9.51 -4.31 10.34
C TYR A 77 -8.41 -3.43 10.91
N PHE A 78 -7.77 -2.64 10.04
CA PHE A 78 -6.71 -1.71 10.44
C PHE A 78 -7.27 -0.30 10.51
N LYS A 79 -7.18 0.34 11.68
CA LYS A 79 -7.73 1.68 11.93
C LYS A 79 -6.61 2.73 11.83
N THR A 80 -6.94 3.92 11.31
CA THR A 80 -5.99 5.02 11.13
C THR A 80 -5.40 5.54 12.44
N ASN A 81 -6.03 5.26 13.58
CA ASN A 81 -5.50 5.56 14.91
C ASN A 81 -4.41 4.58 15.37
N GLY A 82 -3.99 3.62 14.54
CA GLY A 82 -2.96 2.64 14.86
C GLY A 82 -3.46 1.40 15.60
N THR A 83 -4.77 1.22 15.75
CA THR A 83 -5.36 0.00 16.36
C THR A 83 -5.87 -0.98 15.31
N PHE A 84 -5.92 -2.27 15.65
CA PHE A 84 -6.49 -3.30 14.79
C PHE A 84 -7.33 -4.31 15.56
N THR A 85 -8.23 -4.96 14.83
CA THR A 85 -8.96 -6.16 15.26
C THR A 85 -8.89 -7.22 14.16
N MET A 86 -8.93 -8.49 14.58
CA MET A 86 -9.01 -9.64 13.68
C MET A 86 -10.04 -10.61 14.21
N TYR A 87 -10.73 -11.25 13.27
CA TYR A 87 -11.75 -12.26 13.51
C TYR A 87 -11.47 -13.46 12.62
N ASN A 88 -11.89 -14.64 13.05
CA ASN A 88 -11.94 -15.79 12.15
C ASN A 88 -13.07 -15.59 11.13
N LEU A 89 -13.13 -16.41 10.08
CA LEU A 89 -14.14 -16.29 9.02
C LEU A 89 -15.58 -16.54 9.52
N ASP A 90 -15.73 -17.16 10.68
CA ASP A 90 -17.01 -17.38 11.37
C ASP A 90 -17.37 -16.24 12.35
N ASN A 91 -16.65 -15.13 12.32
CA ASN A 91 -16.79 -13.97 13.22
C ASN A 91 -16.46 -14.22 14.69
N SER A 92 -15.85 -15.36 15.03
CA SER A 92 -15.28 -15.52 16.37
C SER A 92 -14.07 -14.59 16.56
N PRO A 93 -13.94 -13.92 17.72
CA PRO A 93 -12.81 -13.02 17.99
C PRO A 93 -11.47 -13.76 17.89
N LYS A 94 -10.50 -13.16 17.19
CA LYS A 94 -9.15 -13.73 17.03
C LYS A 94 -8.11 -12.98 17.83
N MET A 95 -7.96 -11.67 17.60
CA MET A 95 -7.02 -10.81 18.33
C MET A 95 -7.28 -9.32 18.09
N ARG A 96 -6.69 -8.49 18.93
CA ARG A 96 -6.69 -7.03 18.81
C ARG A 96 -5.38 -6.45 19.32
N GLY A 97 -5.13 -5.18 18.99
CA GLY A 97 -4.00 -4.46 19.56
C GLY A 97 -3.59 -3.27 18.68
N ASP A 98 -2.29 -2.99 18.66
CA ASP A 98 -1.73 -1.89 17.87
C ASP A 98 -1.00 -2.42 16.64
N TRP A 99 -0.91 -1.59 15.61
CA TRP A 99 -0.19 -1.93 14.39
C TRP A 99 0.53 -0.71 13.81
N SER A 100 1.54 -0.98 12.98
CA SER A 100 2.21 0.06 12.20
C SER A 100 2.78 -0.50 10.91
N VAL A 101 2.92 0.38 9.92
CA VAL A 101 3.69 0.17 8.69
C VAL A 101 4.57 1.41 8.51
N PRO A 102 5.91 1.28 8.43
CA PRO A 102 6.81 2.41 8.21
C PRO A 102 6.62 3.02 6.80
N PRO A 103 7.14 4.24 6.55
CA PRO A 103 6.98 4.91 5.25
C PRO A 103 7.52 4.14 4.04
N ASP A 104 8.47 3.22 4.24
CA ASP A 104 9.00 2.38 3.16
C ASP A 104 8.07 1.23 2.75
N GLY A 105 7.03 0.94 3.55
CA GLY A 105 6.02 -0.07 3.26
C GLY A 105 6.55 -1.51 3.26
N LYS A 106 7.77 -1.79 3.75
CA LYS A 106 8.39 -3.12 3.62
C LYS A 106 8.00 -4.09 4.70
N THR A 107 7.55 -3.60 5.85
CA THR A 107 7.18 -4.44 6.99
C THR A 107 5.88 -3.97 7.62
N ARG A 108 5.21 -4.88 8.30
CA ARG A 108 4.09 -4.56 9.17
C ARG A 108 4.36 -5.12 10.55
N THR A 109 4.18 -4.28 11.56
CA THR A 109 4.26 -4.68 12.96
C THR A 109 2.85 -4.79 13.52
N ILE A 110 2.57 -5.86 14.26
CA ILE A 110 1.43 -5.95 15.17
C ILE A 110 1.93 -6.18 16.59
N VAL A 111 1.28 -5.52 17.55
CA VAL A 111 1.43 -5.74 18.98
C VAL A 111 0.08 -6.20 19.48
N ALA A 112 -0.09 -7.51 19.63
CA ALA A 112 -1.35 -8.09 20.10
C ALA A 112 -1.49 -7.87 21.60
N LYS A 113 -2.69 -7.50 22.05
CA LYS A 113 -2.98 -7.15 23.43
C LYS A 113 -4.21 -7.88 23.97
N ASN A 114 -4.21 -8.15 25.27
CA ASN A 114 -5.39 -8.66 25.96
C ASN A 114 -6.42 -7.54 26.26
N ALA A 115 -7.50 -7.86 26.97
CA ALA A 115 -8.53 -6.89 27.33
C ALA A 115 -8.04 -5.79 28.31
N ALA A 116 -7.02 -6.08 29.11
CA ALA A 116 -6.39 -5.12 30.01
C ALA A 116 -5.36 -4.21 29.31
N GLY A 117 -5.12 -4.42 28.01
CA GLY A 117 -4.13 -3.66 27.23
C GLY A 117 -2.70 -4.18 27.35
N GLU A 118 -2.48 -5.29 28.04
CA GLU A 118 -1.16 -5.92 28.19
C GLU A 118 -0.76 -6.61 26.90
N THR A 119 0.51 -6.45 26.51
CA THR A 119 1.07 -7.10 25.32
C THR A 119 1.14 -8.61 25.51
N LEU A 120 0.50 -9.34 24.59
CA LEU A 120 0.58 -10.79 24.48
C LEU A 120 1.78 -11.21 23.63
N PHE A 121 1.96 -10.56 22.47
CA PHE A 121 3.12 -10.76 21.61
C PHE A 121 3.28 -9.61 20.61
N THR A 122 4.49 -9.50 20.05
CA THR A 122 4.78 -8.63 18.90
C THR A 122 5.17 -9.49 17.71
N ARG A 123 4.69 -9.15 16.52
CA ARG A 123 5.07 -9.81 15.27
C ARG A 123 5.39 -8.77 14.21
N VAL A 124 6.53 -8.93 13.58
CA VAL A 124 6.95 -8.17 12.40
C VAL A 124 6.94 -9.12 11.21
N VAL A 125 6.24 -8.74 10.14
CA VAL A 125 6.20 -9.52 8.89
C VAL A 125 6.69 -8.66 7.74
N GLU A 126 7.31 -9.31 6.76
CA GLU A 126 7.66 -8.71 5.48
C GLU A 126 6.39 -8.54 4.63
N ILE A 127 6.19 -7.35 4.07
CA ILE A 127 5.12 -7.08 3.10
C ILE A 127 5.70 -7.32 1.71
N THR A 128 5.08 -8.22 0.95
CA THR A 128 5.49 -8.52 -0.43
C THR A 128 4.61 -7.80 -1.45
N VAL A 129 3.36 -7.49 -1.09
CA VAL A 129 2.44 -6.67 -1.89
C VAL A 129 1.61 -5.79 -0.96
N LEU A 130 1.50 -4.49 -1.30
CA LEU A 130 0.56 -3.59 -0.65
C LEU A 130 0.04 -2.57 -1.67
N THR A 131 -1.22 -2.76 -2.04
CA THR A 131 -1.97 -1.91 -2.97
C THR A 131 -3.39 -1.72 -2.46
N LYS A 132 -4.22 -0.94 -3.15
CA LYS A 132 -5.65 -0.81 -2.82
C LYS A 132 -6.44 -2.11 -3.01
N THR A 133 -5.90 -3.09 -3.74
CA THR A 133 -6.61 -4.32 -4.14
C THR A 133 -5.99 -5.59 -3.58
N GLU A 134 -4.78 -5.52 -3.04
CA GLU A 134 -4.08 -6.69 -2.50
C GLU A 134 -3.16 -6.27 -1.36
N PHE A 135 -3.20 -7.06 -0.29
CA PHE A 135 -2.24 -7.02 0.80
C PHE A 135 -1.68 -8.43 1.03
N THR A 136 -0.39 -8.59 0.75
CA THR A 136 0.31 -9.87 0.92
C THR A 136 1.51 -9.69 1.82
N TYR A 137 1.65 -10.60 2.79
CA TYR A 137 2.81 -10.66 3.67
C TYR A 137 3.35 -12.07 3.79
N ARG A 138 4.63 -12.16 4.12
CA ARG A 138 5.36 -13.42 4.23
C ARG A 138 5.47 -13.89 5.67
N ILE A 139 5.26 -15.19 5.88
CA ILE A 139 5.53 -15.89 7.13
C ILE A 139 6.58 -16.98 6.92
N TYR A 140 7.32 -17.25 7.99
CA TYR A 140 8.29 -18.33 8.04
C TYR A 140 7.87 -19.27 9.18
N PRO A 141 7.58 -20.56 8.90
CA PRO A 141 7.31 -21.54 9.97
C PRO A 141 8.50 -21.68 10.92
N ASP A 142 9.71 -21.54 10.38
CA ASP A 142 10.97 -21.52 11.12
C ASP A 142 11.76 -20.26 10.72
N ASN A 143 11.96 -19.36 11.68
CA ASN A 143 12.68 -18.11 11.44
C ASN A 143 14.16 -18.31 11.10
N SER A 144 14.74 -19.47 11.42
CA SER A 144 16.12 -19.82 11.04
C SER A 144 16.22 -20.32 9.60
N ASN A 145 15.11 -20.80 9.03
CA ASN A 145 15.06 -21.34 7.67
C ASN A 145 14.15 -20.51 6.76
N LYS A 146 14.73 -19.49 6.13
CA LYS A 146 14.01 -18.64 5.17
C LYS A 146 13.76 -19.26 3.80
N SER A 147 14.25 -20.49 3.55
CA SER A 147 13.96 -21.19 2.29
C SER A 147 12.52 -21.70 2.24
N VAL A 148 11.88 -21.90 3.40
CA VAL A 148 10.48 -22.30 3.52
C VAL A 148 9.67 -21.10 4.00
N TYR A 149 8.73 -20.64 3.19
CA TYR A 149 7.84 -19.55 3.53
C TYR A 149 6.47 -19.74 2.91
N TYR A 150 5.51 -19.00 3.47
CA TYR A 150 4.18 -18.85 2.91
C TYR A 150 3.83 -17.36 2.78
N ASP A 151 3.29 -16.98 1.63
CA ASP A 151 2.74 -15.66 1.40
C ASP A 151 1.23 -15.71 1.65
N ILE A 152 0.75 -14.92 2.61
CA ILE A 152 -0.66 -14.85 3.01
C ILE A 152 -1.30 -13.67 2.28
N VAL A 153 -2.21 -13.96 1.36
CA VAL A 153 -2.81 -13.00 0.44
C VAL A 153 -4.16 -12.55 0.99
N HIS A 154 -4.36 -11.23 1.01
CA HIS A 154 -5.62 -10.62 1.39
C HIS A 154 -6.15 -9.74 0.26
N THR A 155 -7.47 -9.75 0.11
CA THR A 155 -8.18 -8.83 -0.77
C THR A 155 -9.14 -7.97 0.03
N PRO A 156 -9.50 -6.76 -0.46
CA PRO A 156 -10.51 -5.93 0.17
C PRO A 156 -11.84 -6.67 0.32
N THR A 157 -12.53 -6.44 1.42
CA THR A 157 -13.87 -6.96 1.67
C THR A 157 -14.80 -5.87 2.19
N GLN A 158 -16.10 -6.06 1.97
CA GLN A 158 -17.14 -5.20 2.55
C GLN A 158 -17.67 -5.78 3.87
N HIS A 159 -17.08 -6.88 4.37
CA HIS A 159 -17.50 -7.52 5.61
C HIS A 159 -17.42 -6.52 6.79
N PRO A 160 -18.54 -6.21 7.47
CA PRO A 160 -18.54 -5.28 8.60
C PRO A 160 -17.75 -5.86 9.77
N GLU A 161 -17.03 -5.01 10.52
CA GLU A 161 -16.39 -5.43 11.77
C GLU A 161 -17.46 -5.92 12.76
N PRO A 162 -17.41 -7.18 13.23
CA PRO A 162 -18.39 -7.73 14.18
C PRO A 162 -18.41 -7.07 15.56
#